data_AF-A0AAD7NNY5-F1
#
_entry.id   AF-A0AAD7NNY5-F1
#
_cell.length_a   1.000
_cell.length_b   1.000
_cell.length_c   1.000
_cell.angle_alpha   90.00
_cell.angle_beta   90.00
_cell.angle_gamma   90.00
#
_symmetry.space_group_name_H-M   'P 1'
#
loop_
_entity.id
_entity.type
_entity.pdbx_description
1 polymer ?
#
loop_
_entity_poly.entity_id
_entity_poly.type
_entity_poly.pdbx_seq_one_letter_code
_entity_poly.pdbx_strand_id
1 'polypeptide(L)'
;MEKFDIQFIPANSQIHCLAHVVNIVVQKILAALDDVEDPEITDDYLHSRDLPFHYDPNNDPDLDKLEREEFTKDDDGGNEEDDAADIMTGLTSDFKKMSVLQKLRTTVTKICSSPQRRKRFRTTAVRVYGDMSAPSGRKLASLMPIRDAIGTWVFERDELQGLKLEPEDWLFLESLGELLEALTKQMSHSSTPTLPWVLPMYEGMRKHLQASEGNAKFGCLRMAAAAGLEKLEFYYSKASDSQLNIIATLLHPSLNITWFRKLDPEHRLTAERAQVLFEHAYESYRQIHANDEAPQPQAPARPSRSGTLRSFLDDICMVDVPDVSKPEVVPVSELKRFWDAFNTKFDDPDGVLTWWKVRLSDCRCIL
;
A
#
# COMPACT_ATOMS: atom_id res chain seq x y z
N MET A 1 -32.55 16.71 4.79
CA MET A 1 -31.24 17.30 4.44
C MET A 1 -30.59 18.01 5.63
N GLU A 2 -31.34 18.76 6.45
CA GLU A 2 -30.81 19.38 7.70
C GLU A 2 -30.22 18.37 8.72
N LYS A 3 -30.62 17.09 8.64
CA LYS A 3 -30.13 16.05 9.57
C LYS A 3 -28.70 15.57 9.29
N PHE A 4 -28.13 15.80 8.09
CA PHE A 4 -26.84 15.21 7.69
C PHE A 4 -25.85 16.19 7.03
N ASP A 5 -26.21 17.48 6.88
CA ASP A 5 -25.37 18.55 6.34
C ASP A 5 -24.53 18.18 5.10
N ILE A 6 -25.18 17.58 4.10
CA ILE A 6 -24.50 17.07 2.90
C ILE A 6 -24.48 18.18 1.84
N GLN A 7 -23.44 19.02 1.85
CA GLN A 7 -23.11 19.93 0.75
C GLN A 7 -21.98 19.34 -0.10
N PHE A 8 -22.12 19.30 -1.43
CA PHE A 8 -21.01 18.95 -2.33
C PHE A 8 -20.00 20.11 -2.32
N ILE A 9 -18.87 19.90 -1.65
CA ILE A 9 -17.81 20.91 -1.50
C ILE A 9 -16.61 20.46 -2.34
N PRO A 10 -16.37 21.08 -3.51
CA PRO A 10 -15.22 20.74 -4.36
C PRO A 10 -13.87 20.89 -3.65
N ALA A 11 -13.78 21.73 -2.61
CA ALA A 11 -12.58 21.89 -1.80
C ALA A 11 -12.19 20.61 -1.02
N ASN A 12 -13.12 19.67 -0.79
CA ASN A 12 -12.84 18.37 -0.15
C ASN A 12 -12.19 17.34 -1.12
N SER A 13 -11.87 17.75 -2.35
CA SER A 13 -11.19 16.91 -3.35
C SER A 13 -9.67 16.85 -3.16
N GLN A 14 -9.09 17.71 -2.32
CA GLN A 14 -7.65 17.76 -2.07
C GLN A 14 -7.29 16.95 -0.82
N ILE A 15 -7.31 15.62 -0.96
CA ILE A 15 -6.69 14.73 0.01
C ILE A 15 -5.39 14.23 -0.59
N HIS A 16 -4.34 14.20 0.24
CA HIS A 16 -3.07 13.61 -0.13
C HIS A 16 -3.28 12.18 -0.61
N CYS A 17 -2.44 11.69 -1.53
CA CYS A 17 -2.55 10.30 -1.95
C CYS A 17 -2.29 9.37 -0.76
N LEU A 18 -2.83 8.15 -0.84
CA LEU A 18 -2.73 7.18 0.25
C LEU A 18 -1.27 6.89 0.63
N ALA A 19 -0.38 6.77 -0.36
CA ALA A 19 1.05 6.60 -0.14
C ALA A 19 1.67 7.74 0.66
N HIS A 20 1.30 8.97 0.35
CA HIS A 20 1.78 10.15 1.07
C HIS A 20 1.31 10.14 2.53
N VAL A 21 0.04 9.84 2.78
CA VAL A 21 -0.46 9.77 4.16
C VAL A 21 0.20 8.63 4.96
N VAL A 22 0.38 7.46 4.35
CA VAL A 22 1.13 6.35 4.99
C VAL A 22 2.54 6.81 5.35
N ASN A 23 3.25 7.49 4.43
CA ASN A 23 4.57 8.03 4.69
C ASN A 23 4.58 9.03 5.86
N ILE A 24 3.63 9.97 5.89
CA ILE A 24 3.51 10.95 6.98
C ILE A 24 3.27 10.26 8.33
N VAL A 25 2.41 9.24 8.37
CA VAL A 25 2.14 8.48 9.59
C VAL A 25 3.40 7.74 10.06
N VAL A 26 4.12 7.09 9.15
CA VAL A 26 5.40 6.42 9.46
C VAL A 26 6.44 7.43 9.97
N GLN A 27 6.56 8.60 9.33
CA GLN A 27 7.45 9.66 9.80
C GLN A 27 7.08 10.15 11.19
N LYS A 28 5.80 10.31 11.52
CA LYS A 28 5.38 10.65 12.90
C LYS A 28 5.78 9.59 13.92
N ILE A 29 5.64 8.30 13.58
CA ILE A 29 6.07 7.19 14.45
C ILE A 29 7.58 7.27 14.68
N LEU A 30 8.36 7.46 13.62
CA LEU A 30 9.82 7.54 13.71
C LEU A 30 10.31 8.82 14.41
N ALA A 31 9.63 9.94 14.23
CA ALA A 31 9.94 11.20 14.91
C ALA A 31 9.72 11.08 16.43
N ALA A 32 8.68 10.36 16.86
CA ALA A 32 8.45 10.05 18.27
C ALA A 32 9.55 9.16 18.89
N LEU A 33 10.38 8.52 18.04
CA LEU A 33 11.54 7.71 18.44
C LEU A 33 12.87 8.45 18.26
N ASP A 34 12.83 9.76 17.99
CA ASP A 34 14.01 10.61 17.75
C ASP A 34 14.89 10.11 16.59
N ASP A 35 14.27 9.53 15.55
CA ASP A 35 14.99 8.99 14.39
C ASP A 35 14.92 9.87 13.14
N VAL A 36 13.81 10.59 12.97
CA VAL A 36 13.58 11.51 11.85
C VAL A 36 12.97 12.81 12.34
N GLU A 37 13.05 13.85 11.52
CA GLU A 37 12.35 15.10 11.79
C GLU A 37 10.84 14.91 11.69
N ASP A 38 10.10 15.75 12.41
CA ASP A 38 8.65 15.74 12.34
C ASP A 38 8.17 16.07 10.91
N PRO A 39 7.21 15.32 10.32
CA PRO A 39 6.66 15.61 8.99
C PRO A 39 5.99 16.98 8.86
N GLU A 40 5.69 17.67 9.96
CA GLU A 40 5.22 19.06 9.95
C GLU A 40 6.35 20.07 9.71
N ILE A 41 7.60 19.65 9.93
CA ILE A 41 8.82 20.40 9.64
C ILE A 41 9.35 19.98 8.28
N THR A 42 9.58 18.68 8.08
CA THR A 42 10.21 18.12 6.88
C THR A 42 9.42 16.92 6.36
N ASP A 43 8.77 17.09 5.21
CA ASP A 43 8.01 16.03 4.53
C ASP A 43 8.90 15.28 3.53
N ASP A 44 9.52 14.17 3.94
CA ASP A 44 10.41 13.41 3.03
C ASP A 44 9.67 12.83 1.82
N TYR A 45 8.34 12.70 1.85
CA TYR A 45 7.59 12.25 0.66
C TYR A 45 7.77 13.25 -0.49
N LEU A 46 7.73 14.55 -0.21
CA LEU A 46 7.90 15.57 -1.25
C LEU A 46 9.28 15.52 -1.89
N HIS A 47 10.29 15.13 -1.12
CA HIS A 47 11.68 14.96 -1.57
C HIS A 47 11.89 13.68 -2.40
N SER A 48 11.08 12.65 -2.14
CA SER A 48 11.23 11.31 -2.72
C SER A 48 10.15 10.94 -3.74
N ARG A 49 9.16 11.81 -3.98
CA ARG A 49 8.00 11.53 -4.87
C ARG A 49 8.37 11.12 -6.30
N ASP A 50 9.54 11.51 -6.77
CA ASP A 50 10.03 11.25 -8.13
C ASP A 50 10.78 9.91 -8.22
N LEU A 51 11.02 9.24 -7.08
CA LEU A 51 11.61 7.90 -7.05
C LEU A 51 10.55 6.83 -7.40
N PRO A 52 10.98 5.67 -7.94
CA PRO A 52 10.07 4.57 -8.21
C PRO A 52 9.29 4.15 -6.94
N PHE A 53 7.95 4.23 -6.99
CA PHE A 53 7.06 3.90 -5.87
C PHE A 53 7.06 2.43 -5.46
N HIS A 54 7.59 1.55 -6.32
CA HIS A 54 7.47 0.11 -6.16
C HIS A 54 8.85 -0.50 -5.98
N TYR A 55 9.11 -0.94 -4.75
CA TYR A 55 10.20 -1.85 -4.44
C TYR A 55 9.71 -3.27 -4.69
N ASP A 56 10.15 -3.90 -5.79
CA ASP A 56 10.00 -5.34 -5.96
C ASP A 56 11.24 -6.00 -5.36
N PRO A 57 11.12 -6.68 -4.20
CA PRO A 57 12.25 -7.36 -3.60
C PRO A 57 12.91 -8.32 -4.59
N ASN A 58 12.14 -8.92 -5.51
CA ASN A 58 12.63 -9.91 -6.47
C ASN A 58 13.29 -9.29 -7.73
N ASN A 59 13.13 -7.99 -7.95
CA ASN A 59 13.61 -7.27 -9.14
C ASN A 59 14.19 -5.92 -8.73
N ASP A 60 15.32 -5.98 -8.01
CA ASP A 60 16.06 -4.81 -7.55
C ASP A 60 17.36 -4.71 -8.36
N PRO A 61 17.45 -3.80 -9.35
CA PRO A 61 18.60 -3.72 -10.25
C PRO A 61 19.88 -3.28 -9.52
N ASP A 62 19.75 -2.57 -8.41
CA ASP A 62 20.89 -2.17 -7.57
C ASP A 62 21.38 -3.37 -6.76
N LEU A 63 20.47 -4.15 -6.17
CA LEU A 63 20.83 -5.42 -5.54
C LEU A 63 21.44 -6.40 -6.55
N ASP A 64 20.85 -6.54 -7.74
CA ASP A 64 21.39 -7.42 -8.80
C ASP A 64 22.77 -6.95 -9.27
N LYS A 65 23.00 -5.64 -9.35
CA LYS A 65 24.31 -5.06 -9.68
C LYS A 65 25.31 -5.37 -8.57
N LEU A 66 24.89 -5.20 -7.32
CA LEU A 66 25.70 -5.50 -6.15
C LEU A 66 26.05 -6.99 -6.05
N GLU A 67 25.13 -7.90 -6.39
CA GLU A 67 25.37 -9.35 -6.46
C GLU A 67 26.30 -9.74 -7.63
N ARG A 68 26.25 -8.99 -8.76
CA ARG A 68 27.11 -9.22 -9.93
C ARG A 68 28.54 -8.70 -9.78
N GLU A 69 28.75 -7.63 -9.03
CA GLU A 69 30.08 -7.05 -8.77
C GLU A 69 31.02 -8.02 -8.01
N GLU A 70 30.53 -9.17 -7.53
CA GLU A 70 31.12 -9.90 -6.41
C GLU A 70 31.61 -11.33 -6.69
N PHE A 71 31.52 -11.84 -7.92
CA PHE A 71 32.06 -13.17 -8.27
C PHE A 71 33.45 -13.15 -8.93
N THR A 72 34.12 -11.99 -9.05
CA THR A 72 35.54 -11.95 -9.45
C THR A 72 36.40 -12.44 -8.27
N LYS A 73 36.75 -13.73 -8.32
CA LYS A 73 37.43 -14.51 -7.28
C LYS A 73 38.87 -14.09 -6.93
N ASP A 74 39.43 -13.10 -7.59
CA ASP A 74 40.85 -12.80 -7.46
C ASP A 74 41.06 -11.40 -6.88
N ASP A 75 41.11 -11.31 -5.55
CA ASP A 75 41.83 -10.23 -4.90
C ASP A 75 42.27 -10.70 -3.51
N ASP A 76 43.43 -11.36 -3.54
CA ASP A 76 44.21 -11.82 -2.42
C ASP A 76 44.72 -10.62 -1.60
N GLY A 77 44.39 -10.60 -0.30
CA GLY A 77 45.32 -10.14 0.72
C GLY A 77 45.87 -8.70 0.65
N GLY A 78 45.14 -7.74 0.10
CA GLY A 78 45.52 -6.33 0.20
C GLY A 78 45.13 -5.73 1.56
N ASN A 79 46.08 -5.71 2.51
CA ASN A 79 46.01 -4.91 3.74
C ASN A 79 46.14 -3.41 3.40
N GLU A 80 45.25 -2.89 2.56
CA GLU A 80 45.17 -1.46 2.30
C GLU A 80 44.45 -0.82 3.49
N GLU A 81 45.24 -0.07 4.25
CA GLU A 81 44.82 0.86 5.30
C GLU A 81 43.69 1.74 4.76
N ASP A 82 42.45 1.40 5.11
CA ASP A 82 41.25 2.18 4.84
C ASP A 82 41.12 3.35 5.86
N ASP A 83 42.28 3.83 6.36
CA ASP A 83 42.43 4.90 7.36
C ASP A 83 42.40 6.29 6.70
N ALA A 84 42.44 6.37 5.37
CA ALA A 84 42.45 7.63 4.63
C ALA A 84 41.05 8.14 4.25
N ALA A 85 40.10 8.13 5.19
CA ALA A 85 38.93 9.01 5.13
C ALA A 85 38.25 9.22 6.50
N ASP A 86 38.96 9.00 7.62
CA ASP A 86 38.42 9.32 8.93
C ASP A 86 38.56 10.83 9.24
N ILE A 87 37.94 11.65 8.38
CA ILE A 87 37.41 12.96 8.76
C ILE A 87 36.14 12.69 9.61
N MET A 88 36.30 11.95 10.70
CA MET A 88 35.21 11.56 11.62
C MET A 88 35.71 11.22 13.03
N THR A 89 36.95 11.58 13.36
CA THR A 89 37.55 11.41 14.70
C THR A 89 36.79 12.15 15.82
N GLY A 90 35.74 12.93 15.49
CA GLY A 90 34.80 13.52 16.45
C GLY A 90 33.57 12.68 16.83
N LEU A 91 33.27 11.54 16.15
CA LEU A 91 31.98 10.83 16.31
C LEU A 91 31.99 9.67 17.32
N THR A 92 33.15 9.20 17.78
CA THR A 92 33.21 8.06 18.71
C THR A 92 32.64 8.39 20.10
N SER A 93 32.69 9.65 20.53
CA SER A 93 32.03 10.12 21.75
C SER A 93 30.50 10.22 21.63
N ASP A 94 29.98 10.28 20.41
CA ASP A 94 28.55 10.49 20.14
C ASP A 94 27.78 9.17 20.03
N PHE A 95 28.44 8.04 19.71
CA PHE A 95 27.77 6.73 19.58
C PHE A 95 27.04 6.29 20.86
N LYS A 96 27.54 6.68 22.05
CA LYS A 96 26.88 6.37 23.33
C LYS A 96 25.56 7.11 23.55
N LYS A 97 25.35 8.22 22.84
CA LYS A 97 24.12 9.03 22.92
C LYS A 97 23.11 8.65 21.85
N MET A 98 23.52 7.84 20.87
CA MET A 98 22.65 7.45 19.76
C MET A 98 21.53 6.53 20.22
N SER A 99 20.34 6.75 19.67
CA SER A 99 19.22 5.82 19.78
C SER A 99 19.53 4.50 19.07
N VAL A 100 18.74 3.46 19.35
CA VAL A 100 18.88 2.14 18.71
C VAL A 100 18.79 2.24 17.18
N LEU A 101 17.86 3.05 16.67
CA LEU A 101 17.68 3.28 15.25
C LEU A 101 18.86 4.03 14.63
N GLN A 102 19.32 5.08 15.30
CA GLN A 102 20.50 5.83 14.87
C GLN A 102 21.73 4.91 14.79
N LYS A 103 21.95 4.04 15.77
CA LYS A 103 23.05 3.04 15.73
C LYS A 103 22.94 2.12 14.53
N LEU A 104 21.75 1.56 14.27
CA LEU A 104 21.52 0.70 13.11
C LEU A 104 21.78 1.44 11.80
N ARG A 105 21.21 2.64 11.64
CA ARG A 105 21.36 3.48 10.45
C ARG A 105 22.80 3.91 10.22
N THR A 106 23.52 4.30 11.27
CA THR A 106 24.96 4.63 11.20
C THR A 106 25.76 3.40 10.81
N THR A 107 25.45 2.23 11.35
CA THR A 107 26.11 0.96 10.99
C THR A 107 25.90 0.63 9.53
N VAL A 108 24.66 0.68 9.03
CA VAL A 108 24.33 0.44 7.61
C VAL A 108 25.02 1.47 6.72
N THR A 109 24.99 2.76 7.09
CA THR A 109 25.70 3.82 6.37
C THR A 109 27.20 3.54 6.28
N LYS A 110 27.83 3.10 7.39
CA LYS A 110 29.24 2.75 7.45
C LYS A 110 29.55 1.49 6.63
N ILE A 111 28.65 0.52 6.54
CA ILE A 111 28.82 -0.63 5.65
C ILE A 111 28.78 -0.17 4.18
N CYS A 112 27.82 0.70 3.84
CA CYS A 112 27.58 1.16 2.48
C CYS A 112 28.57 2.24 1.99
N SER A 113 29.34 2.86 2.87
CA SER A 113 30.14 4.06 2.56
C SER A 113 31.30 3.83 1.58
N SER A 114 31.79 2.60 1.44
CA SER A 114 32.80 2.26 0.43
C SER A 114 32.59 0.85 -0.13
N PRO A 115 32.99 0.58 -1.40
CA PRO A 115 32.99 -0.77 -1.95
C PRO A 115 33.77 -1.78 -1.09
N GLN A 116 34.90 -1.36 -0.51
CA GLN A 116 35.74 -2.19 0.37
C GLN A 116 34.99 -2.60 1.64
N ARG A 117 34.27 -1.66 2.27
CA ARG A 117 33.48 -1.95 3.48
C ARG A 117 32.32 -2.88 3.18
N ARG A 118 31.65 -2.72 2.04
CA ARG A 118 30.62 -3.66 1.55
C ARG A 118 31.19 -5.06 1.31
N LYS A 119 32.32 -5.17 0.60
CA LYS A 119 33.03 -6.45 0.37
C LYS A 119 33.38 -7.14 1.68
N ARG A 120 33.98 -6.41 2.65
CA ARG A 120 34.31 -6.95 3.98
C ARG A 120 33.08 -7.39 4.78
N PHE A 121 32.00 -6.60 4.76
CA PHE A 121 30.74 -6.97 5.42
C PHE A 121 30.16 -8.26 4.83
N ARG A 122 30.21 -8.44 3.52
CA ARG A 122 29.71 -9.66 2.89
C ARG A 122 30.59 -10.86 3.12
N THR A 123 31.92 -10.72 3.17
CA THR A 123 32.81 -11.79 3.67
C THR A 123 32.41 -12.23 5.08
N THR A 124 32.04 -11.27 5.93
CA THR A 124 31.51 -11.55 7.27
C THR A 124 30.18 -12.30 7.18
N ALA A 125 29.25 -11.84 6.33
CA ALA A 125 27.95 -12.49 6.12
C ALA A 125 28.07 -13.92 5.57
N VAL A 126 28.96 -14.16 4.59
CA VAL A 126 29.27 -15.51 4.06
C VAL A 126 29.83 -16.41 5.15
N ARG A 127 30.71 -15.90 6.02
CA ARG A 127 31.24 -16.69 7.14
C ARG A 127 30.16 -17.06 8.15
N VAL A 128 29.19 -16.18 8.40
CA VAL A 128 28.10 -16.40 9.36
C VAL A 128 27.01 -17.32 8.79
N TYR A 129 26.63 -17.13 7.53
CA TYR A 129 25.48 -17.82 6.92
C TYR A 129 25.86 -18.92 5.92
N GLY A 130 27.12 -19.01 5.49
CA GLY A 130 27.57 -19.99 4.50
C GLY A 130 26.74 -19.96 3.22
N ASP A 131 26.29 -21.13 2.78
CA ASP A 131 25.40 -21.32 1.63
C ASP A 131 23.91 -21.38 2.01
N MET A 132 23.52 -20.83 3.17
CA MET A 132 22.09 -20.75 3.52
C MET A 132 21.33 -19.85 2.53
N SER A 133 20.11 -20.25 2.20
CA SER A 133 19.19 -19.49 1.35
C SER A 133 17.95 -19.06 2.12
N ALA A 134 17.46 -17.87 1.79
CA ALA A 134 16.14 -17.40 2.19
C ALA A 134 15.03 -18.25 1.53
N PRO A 135 13.79 -18.19 2.04
CA PRO A 135 12.64 -18.83 1.38
C PRO A 135 12.42 -18.39 -0.08
N SER A 136 12.90 -17.21 -0.47
CA SER A 136 12.91 -16.70 -1.85
C SER A 136 13.94 -17.40 -2.76
N GLY A 137 14.77 -18.29 -2.23
CA GLY A 137 15.86 -18.98 -2.94
C GLY A 137 17.17 -18.19 -3.00
N ARG A 138 17.16 -16.90 -2.65
CA ARG A 138 18.37 -16.06 -2.60
C ARG A 138 19.30 -16.46 -1.47
N LYS A 139 20.61 -16.32 -1.67
CA LYS A 139 21.60 -16.60 -0.62
C LYS A 139 21.44 -15.57 0.49
N LEU A 140 21.30 -16.02 1.75
CA LEU A 140 21.17 -15.10 2.88
C LEU A 140 22.35 -14.13 2.91
N ALA A 141 23.57 -14.60 2.65
CA ALA A 141 24.77 -13.78 2.65
C ALA A 141 24.77 -12.60 1.63
N SER A 142 23.90 -12.60 0.61
CA SER A 142 23.76 -11.47 -0.31
C SER A 142 22.76 -10.41 0.18
N LEU A 143 21.93 -10.74 1.17
CA LEU A 143 20.94 -9.83 1.72
C LEU A 143 21.60 -8.85 2.69
N MET A 144 21.17 -7.60 2.65
CA MET A 144 21.50 -6.58 3.65
C MET A 144 20.23 -5.89 4.13
N PRO A 145 20.15 -5.47 5.40
CA PRO A 145 21.01 -5.82 6.54
C PRO A 145 20.63 -7.17 7.19
N ILE A 146 21.61 -7.95 7.66
CA ILE A 146 21.36 -9.19 8.41
C ILE A 146 21.92 -9.10 9.82
N ARG A 147 21.07 -9.37 10.82
CA ARG A 147 21.35 -9.22 12.26
C ARG A 147 22.71 -9.78 12.68
N ASP A 148 22.94 -11.07 12.46
CA ASP A 148 24.16 -11.71 13.00
C ASP A 148 25.43 -11.27 12.26
N ALA A 149 25.31 -10.93 10.98
CA ALA A 149 26.41 -10.37 10.20
C ALA A 149 26.78 -8.95 10.69
N ILE A 150 25.79 -8.13 11.02
CA ILE A 150 25.99 -6.81 11.65
C ILE A 150 26.69 -6.96 13.00
N GLY A 151 26.17 -7.83 13.87
CA GLY A 151 26.77 -8.05 15.19
C GLY A 151 28.24 -8.46 15.09
N THR A 152 28.55 -9.39 14.19
CA THR A 152 29.93 -9.86 13.95
C THR A 152 30.81 -8.75 13.38
N TRP A 153 30.32 -8.03 12.37
CA TRP A 153 31.09 -6.98 11.71
C TRP A 153 31.43 -5.80 12.63
N VAL A 154 30.50 -5.42 13.51
CA VAL A 154 30.74 -4.40 14.55
C VAL A 154 31.71 -4.94 15.60
N PHE A 155 31.55 -6.20 16.03
CA PHE A 155 32.40 -6.81 17.05
C PHE A 155 33.88 -6.92 16.64
N GLU A 156 34.17 -7.18 15.36
CA GLU A 156 35.54 -7.31 14.86
C GLU A 156 36.29 -5.97 14.72
N ARG A 157 35.63 -4.84 15.06
CA ARG A 157 36.13 -3.49 14.83
C ARG A 157 36.04 -2.64 16.09
N ASP A 158 37.17 -2.39 16.72
CA ASP A 158 37.25 -1.61 17.96
C ASP A 158 36.65 -0.21 17.79
N GLU A 159 36.83 0.41 16.62
CA GLU A 159 36.32 1.73 16.29
C GLU A 159 34.78 1.80 16.22
N LEU A 160 34.11 0.65 16.07
CA LEU A 160 32.65 0.55 15.93
C LEU A 160 31.95 0.00 17.17
N GLN A 161 32.68 -0.38 18.23
CA GLN A 161 32.10 -0.97 19.44
C GLN A 161 31.00 -0.10 20.08
N GLY A 162 31.07 1.23 19.91
CA GLY A 162 30.01 2.15 20.35
C GLY A 162 28.65 1.98 19.64
N LEU A 163 28.65 1.36 18.45
CA LEU A 163 27.46 1.06 17.66
C LEU A 163 26.89 -0.34 17.94
N LYS A 164 27.48 -1.09 18.87
CA LYS A 164 27.00 -2.42 19.21
C LYS A 164 25.54 -2.36 19.66
N LEU A 165 24.73 -3.22 19.03
CA LEU A 165 23.33 -3.44 19.36
C LEU A 165 23.23 -4.66 20.29
N GLU A 166 22.64 -4.46 21.46
CA GLU A 166 22.43 -5.51 22.45
C GLU A 166 21.22 -6.38 22.06
N PRO A 167 21.06 -7.59 22.63
CA PRO A 167 19.93 -8.47 22.32
C PRO A 167 18.55 -7.81 22.50
N GLU A 168 18.42 -6.92 23.48
CA GLU A 168 17.19 -6.14 23.71
C GLU A 168 16.93 -5.11 22.60
N ASP A 169 17.98 -4.48 22.06
CA ASP A 169 17.89 -3.56 20.92
C ASP A 169 17.33 -4.27 19.69
N TRP A 170 17.74 -5.52 19.45
CA TRP A 170 17.20 -6.33 18.35
C TRP A 170 15.72 -6.70 18.54
N LEU A 171 15.30 -6.99 19.78
CA LEU A 171 13.88 -7.22 20.08
C LEU A 171 13.05 -5.95 19.88
N PHE A 172 13.63 -4.79 20.20
CA PHE A 172 13.02 -3.49 19.93
C PHE A 172 12.86 -3.26 18.41
N LEU A 173 13.92 -3.48 17.64
CA LEU A 173 13.91 -3.33 16.17
C LEU A 173 12.91 -4.29 15.51
N GLU A 174 12.82 -5.52 15.99
CA GLU A 174 11.82 -6.49 15.52
C GLU A 174 10.40 -6.01 15.81
N SER A 175 10.13 -5.57 17.05
CA SER A 175 8.81 -5.01 17.42
C SER A 175 8.45 -3.76 16.61
N LEU A 176 9.43 -2.92 16.27
CA LEU A 176 9.23 -1.76 15.40
C LEU A 176 9.00 -2.19 13.95
N GLY A 177 9.72 -3.19 13.46
CA GLY A 177 9.49 -3.78 12.14
C GLY A 177 8.07 -4.29 11.98
N GLU A 178 7.56 -5.03 12.96
CA GLU A 178 6.16 -5.51 12.99
C GLU A 178 5.15 -4.34 12.98
N LEU A 179 5.44 -3.28 13.74
CA LEU A 179 4.62 -2.07 13.76
C LEU A 179 4.53 -1.42 12.37
N LEU A 180 5.66 -1.26 11.68
CA LEU A 180 5.77 -0.55 10.40
C LEU A 180 5.37 -1.42 9.19
N GLU A 181 5.62 -2.73 9.21
CA GLU A 181 5.31 -3.64 8.10
C GLU A 181 3.80 -3.63 7.81
N ALA A 182 2.97 -3.70 8.86
CA ALA A 182 1.51 -3.70 8.68
C ALA A 182 0.98 -2.43 7.99
N LEU A 183 1.68 -1.29 8.12
CA LEU A 183 1.31 -0.02 7.50
C LEU A 183 1.78 0.07 6.04
N THR A 184 2.93 -0.53 5.72
CA THR A 184 3.65 -0.32 4.45
C THR A 184 3.52 -1.49 3.47
N LYS A 185 3.22 -2.70 3.94
CA LYS A 185 3.19 -3.92 3.12
C LYS A 185 2.18 -3.90 1.98
N GLN A 186 0.98 -3.37 2.21
CA GLN A 186 -0.01 -3.28 1.13
C GLN A 186 0.40 -2.25 0.07
N MET A 187 1.12 -1.20 0.49
CA MET A 187 1.58 -0.13 -0.39
C MET A 187 2.81 -0.50 -1.22
N SER A 188 3.56 -1.54 -0.85
CA SER A 188 4.73 -1.99 -1.60
C SER A 188 4.38 -2.81 -2.85
N HIS A 189 3.13 -3.27 -2.99
CA HIS A 189 2.67 -3.95 -4.19
C HIS A 189 2.40 -2.97 -5.33
N SER A 190 2.84 -3.30 -6.55
CA SER A 190 2.69 -2.48 -7.76
C SER A 190 1.24 -2.38 -8.29
N SER A 191 0.33 -3.18 -7.72
CA SER A 191 -1.08 -3.24 -8.08
C SER A 191 -1.94 -2.56 -7.01
N THR A 192 -2.06 -1.24 -7.17
CA THR A 192 -3.13 -0.36 -6.65
C THR A 192 -2.90 0.32 -5.29
N PRO A 193 -3.14 1.64 -5.27
CA PRO A 193 -4.34 2.11 -4.58
C PRO A 193 -5.23 2.97 -5.48
N THR A 194 -6.46 2.50 -5.67
CA THR A 194 -7.58 3.27 -6.21
C THR A 194 -8.25 4.02 -5.05
N LEU A 195 -8.96 5.11 -5.38
CA LEU A 195 -9.75 5.88 -4.42
C LEU A 195 -10.65 5.06 -3.46
N PRO A 196 -11.25 3.90 -3.85
CA PRO A 196 -12.03 3.05 -2.96
C PRO A 196 -11.29 2.45 -1.75
N TRP A 197 -9.96 2.33 -1.82
CA TRP A 197 -9.19 1.67 -0.76
C TRP A 197 -8.71 2.62 0.34
N VAL A 198 -8.87 3.94 0.17
CA VAL A 198 -8.43 4.95 1.15
C VAL A 198 -9.08 4.72 2.53
N LEU A 199 -10.41 4.59 2.58
CA LEU A 199 -11.11 4.40 3.85
C LEU A 199 -10.84 3.02 4.49
N PRO A 200 -10.89 1.89 3.74
CA PRO A 200 -10.49 0.59 4.28
C PRO A 200 -9.07 0.56 4.83
N MET A 201 -8.11 1.17 4.14
CA MET A 201 -6.71 1.17 4.57
C MET A 201 -6.51 2.00 5.83
N TYR A 202 -7.10 3.20 5.91
CA TYR A 202 -7.03 3.99 7.14
C TYR A 202 -7.68 3.27 8.33
N GLU A 203 -8.83 2.61 8.12
CA GLU A 203 -9.46 1.83 9.19
C GLU A 203 -8.58 0.64 9.65
N GLY A 204 -7.92 -0.03 8.71
CA GLY A 204 -6.97 -1.10 9.02
C GLY A 204 -5.76 -0.61 9.80
N MET A 205 -5.13 0.47 9.33
CA MET A 205 -4.01 1.12 10.02
C MET A 205 -4.41 1.62 11.42
N ARG A 206 -5.60 2.21 11.56
CA ARG A 206 -6.14 2.71 12.84
C ARG A 206 -6.24 1.59 13.86
N LYS A 207 -6.86 0.46 13.49
CA LYS A 207 -6.98 -0.71 14.37
C LYS A 207 -5.61 -1.28 14.77
N HIS A 208 -4.68 -1.35 13.82
CA HIS A 208 -3.31 -1.81 14.07
C HIS A 208 -2.56 -0.90 15.05
N LEU A 209 -2.64 0.42 14.85
CA LEU A 209 -2.01 1.39 15.74
C LEU A 209 -2.65 1.41 17.13
N GLN A 210 -3.98 1.32 17.23
CA GLN A 210 -4.68 1.19 18.52
C GLN A 210 -4.28 -0.08 19.27
N ALA A 211 -4.18 -1.21 18.57
CA ALA A 211 -3.72 -2.46 19.15
C ALA A 211 -2.26 -2.34 19.63
N SER A 212 -1.41 -1.65 18.86
CA SER A 212 0.00 -1.43 19.19
C SER A 212 0.18 -0.46 20.35
N GLU A 213 -0.62 0.60 20.43
CA GLU A 213 -0.67 1.52 21.57
C GLU A 213 -1.02 0.78 22.86
N GLY A 214 -1.98 -0.15 22.81
CA GLY A 214 -2.39 -0.94 23.99
C GLY A 214 -1.43 -2.06 24.38
N ASN A 215 -0.81 -2.73 23.38
CA ASN A 215 -0.13 -4.02 23.60
C ASN A 215 1.37 -4.04 23.28
N ALA A 216 1.95 -2.97 22.70
CA ALA A 216 3.36 -3.00 22.34
C ALA A 216 4.24 -3.18 23.58
N LYS A 217 5.24 -4.06 23.43
CA LYS A 217 6.17 -4.45 24.50
C LYS A 217 6.91 -3.25 25.09
N PHE A 218 7.38 -2.35 24.23
CA PHE A 218 8.18 -1.19 24.61
C PHE A 218 7.31 0.06 24.78
N GLY A 219 7.50 0.78 25.89
CA GLY A 219 6.70 1.98 26.19
C GLY A 219 6.85 3.09 25.16
N CYS A 220 8.07 3.31 24.65
CA CYS A 220 8.32 4.24 23.55
C CYS A 220 7.58 3.85 22.27
N LEU A 221 7.44 2.55 21.96
CA LEU A 221 6.65 2.11 20.81
C LEU A 221 5.15 2.34 21.01
N ARG A 222 4.63 2.22 22.24
CA ARG A 222 3.25 2.61 22.54
C ARG A 222 3.02 4.09 22.28
N MET A 223 3.94 4.94 22.74
CA MET A 223 3.89 6.38 22.51
C MET A 223 4.04 6.73 21.02
N ALA A 224 4.94 6.05 20.31
CA ALA A 224 5.12 6.24 18.88
C ALA A 224 3.89 5.82 18.08
N ALA A 225 3.26 4.70 18.45
CA ALA A 225 1.99 4.26 17.86
C ALA A 225 0.87 5.28 18.11
N ALA A 226 0.78 5.85 19.32
CA ALA A 226 -0.18 6.91 19.64
C ALA A 226 0.04 8.18 18.79
N ALA A 227 1.30 8.60 18.61
CA ALA A 227 1.64 9.75 17.75
C ALA A 227 1.28 9.49 16.27
N GLY A 228 1.55 8.28 15.78
CA GLY A 228 1.11 7.86 14.45
C GLY A 228 -0.41 7.83 14.31
N LEU A 229 -1.11 7.32 15.33
CA LEU A 229 -2.57 7.24 15.38
C LEU A 229 -3.22 8.62 15.34
N GLU A 230 -2.73 9.57 16.14
CA GLU A 230 -3.22 10.95 16.13
C GLU A 230 -3.14 11.56 14.73
N LYS A 231 -2.00 11.36 14.04
CA LYS A 231 -1.82 11.88 12.67
C LYS A 231 -2.71 11.17 11.67
N LEU A 232 -2.87 9.85 11.79
CA LEU A 232 -3.77 9.07 10.95
C LEU A 232 -5.22 9.54 11.11
N GLU A 233 -5.69 9.78 12.33
CA GLU A 233 -7.06 10.22 12.61
C GLU A 233 -7.38 11.57 11.96
N PHE A 234 -6.40 12.48 11.92
CA PHE A 234 -6.55 13.74 11.19
C PHE A 234 -6.85 13.51 9.70
N TYR A 235 -6.11 12.63 9.03
CA TYR A 235 -6.34 12.31 7.62
C TYR A 235 -7.56 11.41 7.42
N TYR A 236 -7.86 10.54 8.37
CA TYR A 236 -9.04 9.69 8.30
C TYR A 236 -10.32 10.51 8.43
N SER A 237 -10.34 11.51 9.30
CA SER A 237 -11.43 12.48 9.41
C SER A 237 -11.63 13.23 8.08
N LYS A 238 -10.56 13.75 7.46
CA LYS A 238 -10.63 14.38 6.14
C LYS A 238 -11.17 13.44 5.07
N ALA A 239 -10.67 12.21 5.02
CA ALA A 239 -11.14 11.21 4.06
C ALA A 239 -12.60 10.82 4.28
N SER A 240 -13.02 10.75 5.54
CA SER A 240 -14.40 10.47 5.95
C SER A 240 -15.37 11.61 5.64
N ASP A 241 -14.86 12.81 5.40
CA ASP A 241 -15.65 13.98 4.97
C ASP A 241 -15.58 14.22 3.46
N SER A 242 -14.76 13.44 2.74
CA SER A 242 -14.72 13.46 1.29
C SER A 242 -15.76 12.52 0.70
N GLN A 243 -16.72 13.12 -0.01
CA GLN A 243 -17.77 12.40 -0.69
C GLN A 243 -17.22 11.44 -1.75
N LEU A 244 -16.11 11.81 -2.40
CA LEU A 244 -15.45 11.00 -3.41
C LEU A 244 -14.91 9.69 -2.84
N ASN A 245 -14.26 9.74 -1.67
CA ASN A 245 -13.79 8.52 -0.99
C ASN A 245 -14.96 7.60 -0.62
N ILE A 246 -16.04 8.17 -0.07
CA ILE A 246 -17.22 7.40 0.36
C ILE A 246 -17.88 6.74 -0.86
N ILE A 247 -18.17 7.52 -1.91
CA ILE A 247 -18.83 7.03 -3.13
C ILE A 247 -17.94 6.00 -3.83
N ALA A 248 -16.63 6.25 -3.97
CA ALA A 248 -15.72 5.29 -4.58
C ALA A 248 -15.66 3.97 -3.81
N THR A 249 -15.59 4.02 -2.48
CA THR A 249 -15.64 2.84 -1.61
C THR A 249 -16.95 2.06 -1.80
N LEU A 250 -18.07 2.79 -1.89
CA LEU A 250 -19.40 2.20 -2.06
C LEU A 250 -19.61 1.59 -3.45
N LEU A 251 -19.02 2.16 -4.49
CA LEU A 251 -19.07 1.64 -5.86
C LEU A 251 -18.17 0.40 -6.05
N HIS A 252 -17.25 0.11 -5.14
CA HIS A 252 -16.36 -1.03 -5.27
C HIS A 252 -17.09 -2.35 -4.96
N PRO A 253 -17.20 -3.30 -5.91
CA PRO A 253 -17.94 -4.57 -5.76
C PRO A 253 -17.61 -5.37 -4.50
N SER A 254 -16.32 -5.45 -4.12
CA SER A 254 -15.89 -6.20 -2.93
C SER A 254 -16.08 -5.48 -1.59
N LEU A 255 -16.28 -4.15 -1.61
CA LEU A 255 -16.38 -3.33 -0.39
C LEU A 255 -17.84 -2.94 -0.16
N ASN A 256 -18.34 -2.07 -1.04
CA ASN A 256 -19.73 -1.65 -1.12
C ASN A 256 -20.34 -1.24 0.23
N ILE A 257 -21.67 -1.21 0.32
CA ILE A 257 -22.38 -0.90 1.56
C ILE A 257 -22.06 -1.89 2.70
N THR A 258 -21.67 -3.12 2.38
CA THR A 258 -21.34 -4.16 3.36
C THR A 258 -20.09 -3.82 4.16
N TRP A 259 -19.10 -3.14 3.57
CA TRP A 259 -17.94 -2.63 4.30
C TRP A 259 -18.37 -1.62 5.36
N PHE A 260 -19.19 -0.64 5.00
CA PHE A 260 -19.71 0.36 5.95
C PHE A 260 -20.54 -0.27 7.08
N ARG A 261 -21.28 -1.35 6.81
CA ARG A 261 -22.06 -2.09 7.83
C ARG A 261 -21.18 -2.85 8.83
N LYS A 262 -19.92 -3.12 8.49
CA LYS A 262 -18.94 -3.79 9.38
C LYS A 262 -18.19 -2.81 10.28
N LEU A 263 -18.34 -1.51 10.04
CA LEU A 263 -17.76 -0.49 10.92
C LEU A 263 -18.49 -0.50 12.27
N ASP A 264 -17.82 0.05 13.27
CA ASP A 264 -18.42 0.24 14.60
C ASP A 264 -19.72 1.06 14.48
N PRO A 265 -20.81 0.72 15.21
CA PRO A 265 -22.04 1.51 15.19
C PRO A 265 -21.86 2.98 15.56
N GLU A 266 -20.88 3.31 16.39
CA GLU A 266 -20.52 4.69 16.78
C GLU A 266 -19.62 5.38 15.75
N HIS A 267 -19.22 4.67 14.68
CA HIS A 267 -18.38 5.23 13.65
C HIS A 267 -19.10 6.35 12.88
N ARG A 268 -18.39 7.47 12.68
CA ARG A 268 -18.88 8.63 11.90
C ARG A 268 -19.24 8.32 10.43
N LEU A 269 -18.85 7.15 9.93
CA LEU A 269 -19.07 6.67 8.56
C LEU A 269 -20.13 5.58 8.58
N THR A 270 -21.37 5.95 8.87
CA THR A 270 -22.46 4.98 8.90
C THR A 270 -22.83 4.53 7.49
N ALA A 271 -23.31 3.28 7.36
CA ALA A 271 -23.86 2.78 6.11
C ALA A 271 -25.01 3.67 5.59
N GLU A 272 -25.83 4.20 6.50
CA GLU A 272 -26.92 5.12 6.19
C GLU A 272 -26.41 6.41 5.55
N ARG A 273 -25.34 7.02 6.10
CA ARG A 273 -24.71 8.22 5.53
C ARG A 273 -24.19 7.95 4.13
N ALA A 274 -23.49 6.82 3.93
CA ALA A 274 -22.96 6.44 2.62
C ALA A 274 -24.07 6.22 1.59
N GLN A 275 -25.15 5.54 1.97
CA GLN A 275 -26.31 5.32 1.12
C GLN A 275 -26.99 6.63 0.71
N VAL A 276 -27.32 7.50 1.67
CA VAL A 276 -27.98 8.78 1.39
C VAL A 276 -27.12 9.66 0.49
N LEU A 277 -25.81 9.70 0.74
CA LEU A 277 -24.88 10.45 -0.09
C LEU A 277 -24.87 9.93 -1.53
N PHE A 278 -24.79 8.61 -1.71
CA PHE A 278 -24.79 7.99 -3.03
C PHE A 278 -26.08 8.24 -3.79
N GLU A 279 -27.24 8.05 -3.15
CA GLU A 279 -28.54 8.28 -3.77
C GLU A 279 -28.69 9.74 -4.24
N HIS A 280 -28.23 10.69 -3.42
CA HIS A 280 -28.22 12.11 -3.80
C HIS A 280 -27.28 12.40 -4.97
N ALA A 281 -26.06 11.86 -4.94
CA ALA A 281 -25.10 12.01 -6.03
C ALA A 281 -25.61 11.40 -7.34
N TYR A 282 -26.20 10.21 -7.27
CA TYR A 282 -26.83 9.53 -8.41
C TYR A 282 -27.97 10.37 -9.01
N GLU A 283 -28.88 10.88 -8.18
CA GLU A 283 -30.00 11.69 -8.67
C GLU A 283 -29.51 13.01 -9.28
N SER A 284 -28.49 13.64 -8.69
CA SER A 284 -27.87 14.85 -9.23
C SER A 284 -27.22 14.60 -10.59
N TYR A 285 -26.46 13.50 -10.70
CA TYR A 285 -25.84 13.06 -11.95
C TYR A 285 -26.89 12.77 -13.03
N ARG A 286 -27.92 12.00 -12.67
CA ARG A 286 -29.04 11.66 -13.56
C ARG A 286 -29.76 12.89 -14.08
N GLN A 287 -29.98 13.92 -13.25
CA GLN A 287 -30.65 15.14 -13.67
C GLN A 287 -29.81 15.97 -14.65
N ILE A 288 -28.50 16.04 -14.44
CA ILE A 288 -27.57 16.73 -15.35
C ILE A 288 -27.51 16.01 -16.70
N HIS A 289 -27.44 14.69 -16.69
CA HIS A 289 -27.30 13.86 -17.89
C HIS A 289 -28.63 13.31 -18.44
N ALA A 290 -29.78 13.82 -17.97
CA ALA A 290 -31.10 13.39 -18.45
C ALA A 290 -31.34 13.72 -19.93
N ASN A 291 -30.61 14.70 -20.46
CA ASN A 291 -30.73 15.18 -21.85
C ASN A 291 -29.54 14.79 -22.74
N ASP A 292 -28.48 14.21 -22.17
CA ASP A 292 -27.34 13.69 -22.94
C ASP A 292 -27.62 12.22 -23.26
N GLU A 293 -28.01 11.91 -24.50
CA GLU A 293 -27.85 10.54 -24.99
C GLU A 293 -26.35 10.21 -24.96
N ALA A 294 -25.92 9.42 -23.98
CA ALA A 294 -24.53 8.98 -23.89
C ALA A 294 -24.06 8.40 -25.24
N PRO A 295 -22.86 8.77 -25.74
CA PRO A 295 -22.35 8.21 -26.97
C PRO A 295 -22.30 6.68 -26.85
N GLN A 296 -23.02 5.98 -27.74
CA GLN A 296 -22.93 4.53 -27.86
C GLN A 296 -21.44 4.15 -27.99
N PRO A 297 -20.88 3.30 -27.11
CA PRO A 297 -19.61 2.67 -27.42
C PRO A 297 -19.82 1.87 -28.69
N GLN A 298 -19.14 2.26 -29.77
CA GLN A 298 -19.17 1.50 -31.02
C GLN A 298 -18.71 0.08 -30.71
N ALA A 299 -19.63 -0.87 -30.75
CA ALA A 299 -19.29 -2.27 -30.74
C ALA A 299 -18.30 -2.51 -31.88
N PRO A 300 -17.21 -3.27 -31.68
CA PRO A 300 -16.30 -3.61 -32.77
C PRO A 300 -17.14 -4.20 -33.91
N ALA A 301 -16.96 -3.65 -35.11
CA ALA A 301 -17.72 -4.04 -36.28
C ALA A 301 -17.66 -5.56 -36.44
N ARG A 302 -18.80 -6.24 -36.23
CA ARG A 302 -18.94 -7.63 -36.65
C ARG A 302 -18.66 -7.65 -38.15
N PRO A 303 -17.78 -8.53 -38.66
CA PRO A 303 -17.54 -8.63 -40.08
C PRO A 303 -18.88 -8.90 -40.78
N SER A 304 -19.24 -7.99 -41.69
CA SER A 304 -20.43 -8.10 -42.52
C SER A 304 -20.39 -9.44 -43.27
N ARG A 305 -21.21 -10.40 -42.84
CA ARG A 305 -21.52 -11.56 -43.68
C ARG A 305 -22.40 -11.07 -44.82
N SER A 306 -21.75 -10.74 -45.92
CA SER A 306 -22.38 -10.64 -47.24
C SER A 306 -23.21 -11.90 -47.46
N GLY A 307 -24.48 -11.71 -47.81
CA GLY A 307 -25.37 -12.81 -48.14
C GLY A 307 -24.84 -13.61 -49.31
N THR A 308 -24.74 -14.92 -49.14
CA THR A 308 -25.40 -15.96 -49.95
C THR A 308 -24.70 -17.28 -49.64
N LEU A 309 -25.36 -18.12 -48.82
CA LEU A 309 -25.41 -19.59 -48.87
C LEU A 309 -25.90 -20.07 -47.49
N ARG A 310 -27.16 -20.51 -47.44
CA ARG A 310 -27.71 -21.27 -46.31
C ARG A 310 -26.79 -22.47 -46.06
N SER A 311 -26.33 -22.61 -44.82
CA SER A 311 -25.54 -23.75 -44.39
C SER A 311 -26.46 -24.96 -44.26
N PHE A 312 -26.03 -26.11 -44.77
CA PHE A 312 -26.65 -27.43 -44.66
C PHE A 312 -27.07 -27.82 -43.22
N LEU A 313 -26.50 -27.18 -42.20
CA LEU A 313 -26.83 -27.39 -40.79
C LEU A 313 -28.14 -26.70 -40.34
N ASP A 314 -28.64 -25.70 -41.07
CA ASP A 314 -29.90 -25.03 -40.75
C ASP A 314 -31.13 -25.86 -41.18
N ASP A 315 -30.98 -26.77 -42.16
CA ASP A 315 -32.08 -27.65 -42.63
C ASP A 315 -32.26 -28.91 -41.76
N ILE A 316 -31.33 -29.22 -40.85
CA ILE A 316 -31.38 -30.42 -39.99
C ILE A 316 -32.10 -30.13 -38.66
N CYS A 317 -32.15 -28.87 -38.22
CA CYS A 317 -32.77 -28.48 -36.96
C CYS A 317 -34.21 -27.96 -37.17
N MET A 318 -35.12 -28.86 -37.53
CA MET A 318 -36.57 -28.62 -37.51
C MET A 318 -37.08 -28.60 -36.06
N VAL A 319 -36.90 -27.48 -35.36
CA VAL A 319 -37.59 -27.20 -34.09
C VAL A 319 -38.33 -25.88 -34.23
N ASP A 320 -39.65 -25.97 -34.40
CA ASP A 320 -40.55 -24.83 -34.25
C ASP A 320 -40.41 -24.28 -32.83
N VAL A 321 -39.77 -23.11 -32.69
CA VAL A 321 -39.72 -22.38 -31.41
C VAL A 321 -41.04 -21.62 -31.28
N PRO A 322 -41.89 -21.92 -30.27
CA PRO A 322 -43.09 -21.15 -30.04
C PRO A 322 -42.72 -19.72 -29.66
N ASP A 323 -43.52 -18.76 -30.14
CA ASP A 323 -43.46 -17.35 -29.80
C ASP A 323 -43.67 -17.17 -28.28
N VAL A 324 -42.57 -17.12 -27.54
CA VAL A 324 -42.58 -16.77 -26.11
C VAL A 324 -42.73 -15.25 -26.04
N SER A 325 -43.98 -14.83 -25.83
CA SER A 325 -44.36 -13.50 -25.38
C SER A 325 -43.38 -13.04 -24.30
N LYS A 326 -42.67 -11.93 -24.58
CA LYS A 326 -41.73 -11.30 -23.63
C LYS A 326 -42.45 -11.11 -22.29
N PRO A 327 -41.91 -11.61 -21.16
CA PRO A 327 -42.47 -11.28 -19.87
C PRO A 327 -42.41 -9.77 -19.70
N GLU A 328 -43.51 -9.18 -19.24
CA GLU A 328 -43.65 -7.76 -18.94
C GLU A 328 -42.68 -7.41 -17.80
N VAL A 329 -41.48 -6.95 -18.17
CA VAL A 329 -40.44 -6.56 -17.22
C VAL A 329 -40.88 -5.26 -16.58
N VAL A 330 -41.34 -5.34 -15.33
CA VAL A 330 -41.56 -4.15 -14.48
C VAL A 330 -40.27 -3.31 -14.54
N PRO A 331 -40.34 -2.03 -14.91
CA PRO A 331 -39.15 -1.19 -14.98
C PRO A 331 -38.64 -0.93 -13.56
N VAL A 332 -37.77 -1.82 -13.08
CA VAL A 332 -37.01 -1.63 -11.85
C VAL A 332 -36.06 -0.45 -12.09
N SER A 333 -36.10 0.55 -11.21
CA SER A 333 -35.18 1.69 -11.30
C SER A 333 -33.74 1.18 -11.26
N GLU A 334 -32.86 1.86 -12.01
CA GLU A 334 -31.46 1.49 -12.06
C GLU A 334 -30.80 1.50 -10.68
N LEU A 335 -31.14 2.47 -9.83
CA LEU A 335 -30.71 2.52 -8.44
C LEU A 335 -31.10 1.25 -7.67
N LYS A 336 -32.31 0.72 -7.89
CA LYS A 336 -32.74 -0.53 -7.26
C LYS A 336 -31.99 -1.74 -7.82
N ARG A 337 -31.74 -1.79 -9.14
CA ARG A 337 -30.90 -2.84 -9.75
C ARG A 337 -29.47 -2.82 -9.21
N PHE A 338 -28.91 -1.64 -8.99
CA PHE A 338 -27.61 -1.46 -8.35
C PHE A 338 -27.62 -2.07 -6.95
N TRP A 339 -28.56 -1.70 -6.08
CA TRP A 339 -28.62 -2.28 -4.74
C TRP A 339 -28.84 -3.80 -4.74
N ASP A 340 -29.68 -4.31 -5.64
CA ASP A 340 -29.92 -5.75 -5.78
C ASP A 340 -28.66 -6.50 -6.27
N ALA A 341 -27.86 -5.90 -7.15
CA ALA A 341 -26.62 -6.47 -7.68
C ALA A 341 -25.54 -6.65 -6.61
N PHE A 342 -25.37 -5.70 -5.71
CA PHE A 342 -24.33 -5.72 -4.68
C PHE A 342 -24.67 -6.60 -3.46
N ASN A 343 -25.88 -7.17 -3.42
CA ASN A 343 -26.21 -8.25 -2.48
C ASN A 343 -25.66 -9.62 -2.92
N THR A 344 -25.08 -9.71 -4.13
CA THR A 344 -24.39 -10.92 -4.61
C THR A 344 -22.91 -10.87 -4.25
N LYS A 345 -22.37 -11.95 -3.68
CA LYS A 345 -20.97 -12.04 -3.25
C LYS A 345 -20.03 -11.89 -4.45
N PHE A 346 -19.05 -11.01 -4.34
CA PHE A 346 -18.00 -10.82 -5.34
C PHE A 346 -16.65 -11.12 -4.69
N ASP A 347 -16.00 -12.18 -5.17
CA ASP A 347 -14.84 -12.79 -4.51
C ASP A 347 -13.49 -12.43 -5.19
N ASP A 348 -13.50 -11.61 -6.25
CA ASP A 348 -12.30 -11.25 -7.01
C ASP A 348 -12.01 -9.74 -6.96
N PRO A 349 -11.27 -9.23 -5.95
CA PRO A 349 -11.00 -7.80 -5.83
C PRO A 349 -10.25 -7.17 -7.00
N ASP A 350 -9.59 -7.95 -7.87
CA ASP A 350 -8.89 -7.45 -9.07
C ASP A 350 -9.78 -7.50 -10.32
N GLY A 351 -10.87 -8.27 -10.28
CA GLY A 351 -11.85 -8.42 -11.35
C GLY A 351 -12.89 -7.29 -11.46
N VAL A 352 -12.71 -6.17 -10.75
CA VAL A 352 -13.70 -5.08 -10.63
C VAL A 352 -14.14 -4.54 -11.99
N LEU A 353 -13.19 -4.34 -12.92
CA LEU A 353 -13.51 -3.88 -14.26
C LEU A 353 -14.32 -4.91 -15.05
N THR A 354 -14.03 -6.20 -14.87
CA THR A 354 -14.78 -7.30 -15.48
C THR A 354 -16.20 -7.34 -14.92
N TRP A 355 -16.36 -7.15 -13.61
CA TRP A 355 -17.66 -7.07 -12.94
C TRP A 355 -18.52 -5.94 -13.51
N TRP A 356 -17.96 -4.73 -13.66
CA TRP A 356 -18.66 -3.59 -14.24
C TRP A 356 -19.01 -3.79 -15.72
N LYS A 357 -18.12 -4.39 -16.52
CA LYS A 357 -18.37 -4.69 -17.94
C LYS A 357 -19.58 -5.60 -18.15
N VAL A 358 -19.78 -6.58 -17.27
CA VAL A 358 -20.93 -7.50 -17.34
C VAL A 358 -22.24 -6.78 -17.00
N ARG A 359 -22.20 -5.74 -16.17
CA ARG A 359 -23.38 -5.04 -15.64
C ARG A 359 -23.62 -3.65 -16.26
N LEU A 360 -22.86 -3.33 -17.30
CA LEU A 360 -22.92 -2.04 -18.00
C LEU A 360 -24.29 -1.79 -18.64
N SER A 361 -25.04 -2.84 -18.98
CA SER A 361 -26.43 -2.73 -19.44
C SER A 361 -27.41 -2.33 -18.35
N ASP A 362 -27.09 -2.64 -17.09
CA ASP A 362 -28.03 -2.60 -15.96
C ASP A 362 -27.87 -1.33 -15.12
N CYS A 363 -26.67 -0.72 -15.15
CA CYS A 363 -26.21 0.41 -14.35
C CYS A 363 -25.55 1.52 -15.20
N ARG A 364 -26.26 2.01 -16.24
CA ARG A 364 -25.73 2.98 -17.23
C ARG A 364 -25.51 4.41 -16.73
N CYS A 365 -26.28 4.87 -15.75
CA CYS A 365 -26.19 6.19 -15.13
C CYS A 365 -25.33 6.18 -13.85
N ILE A 366 -24.73 5.03 -13.49
CA ILE A 366 -23.87 4.87 -12.32
C ILE A 366 -22.38 4.80 -12.70
N LEU A 367 -22.09 4.37 -13.93
CA LEU A 367 -20.77 4.43 -14.59
C LEU A 367 -20.71 5.67 -15.48
#